data_AF-J3CJC9-F1
#
_entry.id   AF-J3CJC9-F1
#
_cell.length_a   1.000
_cell.length_b   1.000
_cell.length_c   1.000
_cell.angle_alpha   90.00
_cell.angle_beta   90.00
_cell.angle_gamma   90.00
#
_symmetry.space_group_name_H-M   'P 1'
#
loop_
_entity.id
_entity.type
_entity.pdbx_description
1 polymer ?
#
loop_
_entity_poly.entity_id
_entity_poly.type
_entity_poly.pdbx_seq_one_letter_code
_entity_poly.pdbx_strand_id
1 'polypeptide(L)'
;MEKKIFEKKVVYYLAVTISFIFCLVSIFSTLSLFNDFSLLKLLFVSLGIIINLFAFINLIEKYNKAILFLNLSLCFYMIFSGGVTLMNILTYGLSFNYNSFKFLVLFIITLIVVNKYKIKKNKAEYEIENIGQNEE
;
A
#
# COMPACT_ATOMS: atom_id res chain seq x y z
N MET A 1 -9.45 4.69 -23.82
CA MET A 1 -8.42 5.72 -23.55
C MET A 1 -7.58 5.24 -22.37
N GLU A 2 -6.37 4.71 -22.60
CA GLU A 2 -5.54 4.14 -21.53
C GLU A 2 -5.15 5.20 -20.49
N LYS A 3 -5.79 5.18 -19.32
CA LYS A 3 -5.43 6.06 -18.20
C LYS A 3 -4.13 5.56 -17.59
N LYS A 4 -3.03 6.27 -17.86
CA LYS A 4 -1.75 6.05 -17.16
C LYS A 4 -1.90 6.46 -15.70
N ILE A 5 -1.84 5.48 -14.79
CA ILE A 5 -1.85 5.68 -13.32
C ILE A 5 -0.54 6.32 -12.85
N PHE A 6 0.61 5.84 -13.34
CA PHE A 6 1.92 6.37 -12.98
C PHE A 6 2.59 7.08 -14.16
N GLU A 7 3.46 8.03 -13.86
CA GLU A 7 4.25 8.74 -14.88
C GLU A 7 5.21 7.81 -15.62
N LYS A 8 5.87 6.93 -14.86
CA LYS A 8 6.89 6.01 -15.37
C LYS A 8 6.35 4.58 -15.40
N LYS A 9 6.51 3.90 -16.54
CA LYS A 9 6.11 2.48 -16.70
C LYS A 9 6.81 1.57 -15.70
N VAL A 10 8.08 1.83 -15.39
CA VAL A 10 8.86 1.04 -14.41
C VAL A 10 8.19 1.04 -13.02
N VAL A 11 7.67 2.20 -12.59
CA VAL A 11 6.99 2.33 -11.30
C VAL A 11 5.67 1.56 -11.29
N TYR A 12 4.95 1.57 -12.42
CA TYR A 12 3.74 0.77 -12.56
C TYR A 12 4.03 -0.73 -12.43
N TYR A 13 5.02 -1.25 -13.16
CA TYR A 13 5.38 -2.67 -13.05
C TYR A 13 5.85 -3.04 -11.65
N LEU A 14 6.67 -2.19 -11.03
CA LEU A 14 7.11 -2.38 -9.64
C LEU A 14 5.92 -2.45 -8.69
N ALA A 15 4.96 -1.52 -8.80
CA ALA A 15 3.75 -1.51 -7.99
C ALA A 15 2.87 -2.76 -8.22
N VAL A 16 2.74 -3.24 -9.46
CA VAL A 16 2.03 -4.50 -9.77
C VAL A 16 2.71 -5.68 -9.09
N THR A 17 4.04 -5.79 -9.23
CA THR A 17 4.82 -6.87 -8.61
C THR A 17 4.70 -6.85 -7.09
N ILE A 18 4.79 -5.67 -6.46
CA ILE A 18 4.65 -5.54 -5.00
C ILE A 18 3.23 -5.90 -4.56
N SER A 19 2.22 -5.39 -5.25
CA SER A 19 0.82 -5.69 -4.92
C SER A 19 0.52 -7.18 -5.05
N PHE A 20 1.13 -7.85 -6.03
CA PHE A 20 1.04 -9.30 -6.18
C PHE A 20 1.70 -10.04 -5.02
N ILE A 21 2.92 -9.65 -4.64
CA ILE A 21 3.63 -10.23 -3.49
C ILE A 21 2.80 -10.07 -2.20
N PHE A 22 2.23 -8.90 -1.96
CA PHE A 22 1.37 -8.67 -0.79
C PHE A 22 0.09 -9.50 -0.82
N CYS A 23 -0.52 -9.67 -1.99
CA CYS A 23 -1.66 -10.55 -2.16
C CYS A 23 -1.29 -11.99 -1.76
N LEU A 24 -0.17 -12.51 -2.26
CA LEU A 24 0.33 -13.85 -1.89
C LEU A 24 0.60 -13.97 -0.39
N VAL A 25 1.28 -12.99 0.21
CA VAL A 25 1.57 -13.00 1.65
C VAL A 25 0.29 -13.00 2.48
N SER A 26 -0.74 -12.25 2.07
CA SER A 26 -2.04 -12.27 2.75
C SER A 26 -2.80 -13.57 2.59
N ILE A 27 -2.68 -14.25 1.44
CA ILE A 27 -3.27 -15.58 1.27
C ILE A 27 -2.55 -16.57 2.19
N PHE A 28 -1.22 -16.56 2.22
CA PHE A 28 -0.46 -17.44 3.10
C PHE A 28 -0.64 -17.15 4.59
N SER A 29 -0.99 -15.91 4.97
CA SER A 29 -1.26 -15.60 6.38
C SER A 29 -2.53 -16.30 6.90
N THR A 30 -3.41 -16.81 6.04
CA THR A 30 -4.52 -17.69 6.46
C THR A 30 -4.03 -18.96 7.16
N LEU A 31 -2.82 -19.44 6.83
CA LEU A 31 -2.20 -20.59 7.51
C LEU A 31 -2.00 -20.33 9.01
N SER A 32 -1.79 -19.07 9.40
CA SER A 32 -1.65 -18.70 10.82
C SER A 32 -2.93 -18.92 11.63
N LEU A 33 -4.09 -18.92 10.98
CA LEU A 33 -5.39 -19.16 11.64
C LEU A 33 -5.54 -20.62 12.07
N PHE A 34 -4.89 -21.55 11.38
CA PHE A 34 -4.90 -22.97 11.73
C PHE A 34 -4.00 -23.30 12.93
N ASN A 35 -2.94 -22.51 13.14
CA ASN A 35 -2.04 -22.73 14.28
C ASN A 35 -2.63 -22.26 15.60
N ASP A 36 -3.28 -21.08 15.61
CA ASP A 36 -3.86 -20.51 16.83
C ASP A 36 -4.99 -19.54 16.47
N PHE A 37 -6.22 -20.05 16.52
CA PHE A 37 -7.41 -19.32 16.10
C PHE A 37 -7.82 -18.25 17.11
N SER A 38 -8.05 -17.03 16.62
CA SER A 38 -8.77 -16.01 17.38
C SER A 38 -9.62 -15.16 16.45
N LEU A 39 -10.73 -14.65 16.96
CA LEU A 39 -11.68 -13.84 16.20
C LEU A 39 -11.02 -12.54 15.68
N LEU A 40 -10.12 -11.95 16.48
CA LEU A 40 -9.31 -10.81 16.09
C LEU A 40 -8.37 -11.15 14.94
N LYS A 41 -7.60 -12.26 15.03
CA LYS A 41 -6.71 -12.69 13.92
C LYS A 41 -7.49 -12.94 12.64
N LEU A 42 -8.67 -13.58 12.72
CA LEU A 42 -9.54 -13.81 11.57
C LEU A 42 -9.93 -12.49 10.88
N LEU A 43 -10.35 -11.49 11.67
CA LEU A 43 -10.74 -10.18 11.18
C LEU A 43 -9.58 -9.44 10.50
N PHE A 44 -8.39 -9.46 11.12
CA PHE A 44 -7.20 -8.85 10.54
C PHE A 44 -6.72 -9.54 9.27
N VAL A 45 -6.69 -10.87 9.24
CA VAL A 45 -6.27 -11.64 8.06
C VAL A 45 -7.25 -11.42 6.91
N SER A 46 -8.56 -11.48 7.17
CA SER A 46 -9.58 -11.26 6.15
C SER A 46 -9.55 -9.83 5.59
N LEU A 47 -9.43 -8.80 6.43
CA LEU A 47 -9.24 -7.42 5.98
C LEU A 47 -7.98 -7.26 5.14
N GLY A 48 -6.86 -7.86 5.56
CA GLY A 48 -5.60 -7.81 4.81
C GLY A 48 -5.74 -8.42 3.41
N ILE A 49 -6.41 -9.57 3.30
CA ILE A 49 -6.70 -10.22 2.02
C ILE A 49 -7.55 -9.30 1.14
N ILE A 50 -8.67 -8.79 1.66
CA ILE A 50 -9.57 -7.92 0.90
C ILE A 50 -8.81 -6.70 0.37
N ILE A 51 -8.11 -5.97 1.24
CA ILE A 51 -7.38 -4.75 0.85
C ILE A 51 -6.32 -5.05 -0.22
N ASN A 52 -5.56 -6.13 -0.06
CA ASN A 52 -4.49 -6.48 -1.00
C ASN A 52 -5.01 -7.00 -2.33
N LEU A 53 -6.14 -7.71 -2.34
CA LEU A 53 -6.81 -8.16 -3.55
C LEU A 53 -7.40 -6.98 -4.33
N PHE A 54 -8.07 -6.06 -3.63
CA PHE A 54 -8.56 -4.81 -4.22
C PHE A 54 -7.42 -3.95 -4.78
N ALA A 55 -6.30 -3.83 -4.06
CA ALA A 55 -5.13 -3.11 -4.56
C ALA A 55 -4.63 -3.71 -5.88
N PHE A 56 -4.49 -5.04 -5.93
CA PHE A 56 -3.97 -5.74 -7.11
C PHE A 56 -4.89 -5.61 -8.32
N ILE A 57 -6.18 -5.92 -8.15
CA ILE A 57 -7.18 -5.85 -9.23
C ILE A 57 -7.28 -4.43 -9.76
N ASN A 58 -7.37 -3.43 -8.88
CA ASN A 58 -7.48 -2.05 -9.35
C ASN A 58 -6.23 -1.58 -10.11
N LEU A 59 -5.05 -2.06 -9.73
CA LEU A 59 -3.80 -1.71 -10.40
C LEU A 59 -3.70 -2.37 -11.80
N ILE A 60 -4.13 -3.63 -11.93
CA ILE A 60 -4.17 -4.34 -13.22
C ILE A 60 -5.19 -3.70 -14.17
N GLU A 61 -6.39 -3.44 -13.69
CA GLU A 61 -7.48 -2.85 -14.49
C GLU A 61 -7.29 -1.34 -14.73
N LYS A 62 -6.21 -0.78 -14.21
CA LYS A 62 -5.81 0.63 -14.36
C LYS A 62 -6.89 1.62 -13.86
N TYR A 63 -7.63 1.27 -12.81
CA TYR A 63 -8.65 2.17 -12.27
C TYR A 63 -8.05 3.43 -11.62
N ASN A 64 -8.79 4.53 -11.69
CA ASN A 64 -8.40 5.80 -11.06
C ASN A 64 -8.18 5.68 -9.54
N LYS A 65 -8.88 4.75 -8.87
CA LYS A 65 -8.78 4.52 -7.43
C LYS A 65 -7.68 3.52 -7.04
N ALA A 66 -6.93 2.97 -7.99
CA ALA A 66 -5.92 1.94 -7.70
C ALA A 66 -4.84 2.37 -6.71
N ILE A 67 -4.46 3.65 -6.76
CA ILE A 67 -3.46 4.22 -5.85
C ILE A 67 -3.98 4.24 -4.40
N LEU A 68 -5.27 4.53 -4.20
CA LEU A 68 -5.86 4.55 -2.87
C LEU A 68 -5.71 3.19 -2.19
N PHE A 69 -6.07 2.12 -2.91
CA PHE A 69 -5.97 0.76 -2.39
C PHE A 69 -4.52 0.31 -2.22
N LEU A 70 -3.62 0.70 -3.12
CA LEU A 70 -2.18 0.41 -2.98
C LEU A 70 -1.59 1.10 -1.74
N ASN A 71 -1.92 2.36 -1.50
CA ASN A 71 -1.48 3.08 -0.32
C ASN A 71 -2.09 2.52 0.97
N LEU A 72 -3.36 2.12 0.93
CA LEU A 72 -4.02 1.48 2.06
C LEU A 72 -3.36 0.14 2.41
N SER A 73 -3.04 -0.65 1.39
CA SER A 73 -2.28 -1.90 1.49
C SER A 73 -0.90 -1.68 2.13
N LEU A 74 -0.13 -0.70 1.62
CA LEU A 74 1.18 -0.35 2.16
C LEU A 74 1.09 0.13 3.61
N CYS A 75 0.10 0.98 3.93
CA CYS A 75 -0.13 1.47 5.29
C CYS A 75 -0.46 0.33 6.25
N PHE A 76 -1.35 -0.58 5.85
CA PHE A 76 -1.70 -1.76 6.64
C PHE A 76 -0.47 -2.62 6.93
N TYR A 77 0.38 -2.82 5.92
CA TYR A 77 1.62 -3.58 6.07
C TYR A 77 2.65 -2.87 6.96
N MET A 78 2.76 -1.53 6.87
CA MET A 78 3.63 -0.73 7.74
C MET A 78 3.17 -0.73 9.20
N ILE A 79 1.86 -0.65 9.48
CA ILE A 79 1.35 -0.74 10.85
C ILE A 79 1.71 -2.09 11.46
N PHE A 80 1.52 -3.17 10.70
CA PHE A 80 1.78 -4.52 11.19
C PHE A 80 3.28 -4.78 11.43
N SER A 81 4.11 -4.51 10.42
CA SER A 81 5.56 -4.72 10.52
C SER A 81 6.24 -3.70 11.44
N GLY A 82 5.76 -2.46 11.45
CA GLY A 82 6.23 -1.39 12.31
C GLY A 82 5.89 -1.63 13.77
N GLY A 83 4.68 -2.10 14.09
CA GLY A 83 4.30 -2.46 15.46
C GLY A 83 5.20 -3.54 16.06
N VAL A 84 5.46 -4.62 15.30
CA VAL A 84 6.39 -5.68 15.72
C VAL A 84 7.81 -5.13 15.89
N THR A 85 8.27 -4.28 14.97
CA THR A 85 9.61 -3.69 15.05
C THR A 85 9.76 -2.76 16.25
N LEU A 86 8.75 -1.93 16.51
CA LEU A 86 8.74 -0.97 17.62
C LEU A 86 8.70 -1.69 18.98
N MET A 87 7.89 -2.74 19.10
CA MET A 87 7.91 -3.61 20.30
C MET A 87 9.27 -4.26 20.52
N ASN A 88 9.91 -4.76 19.45
CA ASN A 88 11.25 -5.34 19.57
C ASN A 88 12.29 -4.30 20.02
N ILE A 89 12.23 -3.07 19.50
CA ILE A 89 13.13 -1.98 19.91
C ILE A 89 12.91 -1.60 21.38
N LEU A 90 11.65 -1.48 21.81
CA LEU A 90 11.33 -1.17 23.20
C LEU A 90 11.76 -2.27 24.18
N THR A 91 11.68 -3.54 23.76
CA THR A 91 11.96 -4.69 24.63
C THR A 91 13.45 -5.04 24.69
N TYR A 92 14.15 -5.00 23.54
CA TYR A 92 15.51 -5.50 23.40
C TYR A 92 16.54 -4.43 22.98
N GLY A 93 16.11 -3.18 22.82
CA GLY A 93 16.93 -2.11 22.29
C GLY A 93 17.08 -2.16 20.76
N LEU A 94 17.80 -1.20 20.21
CA LEU A 94 18.06 -1.07 18.78
C LEU A 94 18.99 -2.20 18.30
N SER A 95 18.39 -3.28 17.80
CA SER A 95 19.12 -4.35 17.10
C SER A 95 18.65 -4.46 15.65
N PHE A 96 19.62 -4.57 14.73
CA PHE A 96 19.38 -4.78 13.31
C PHE A 96 19.03 -6.25 13.04
N ASN A 97 17.87 -6.67 13.52
CA ASN A 97 17.35 -8.01 13.29
C ASN A 97 16.55 -8.08 11.98
N TYR A 98 16.28 -9.30 11.51
CA TYR A 98 15.56 -9.56 10.26
C TYR A 98 14.23 -8.77 10.13
N ASN A 99 13.48 -8.63 11.23
CA ASN A 99 12.23 -7.87 11.26
C ASN A 99 12.44 -6.37 10.99
N SER A 100 13.48 -5.77 11.59
CA SER A 100 13.84 -4.37 11.40
C SER A 100 14.30 -4.09 9.96
N PHE A 101 15.06 -5.02 9.38
CA PHE A 101 15.48 -4.95 7.97
C PHE A 101 14.29 -5.07 7.02
N LYS A 102 13.40 -6.05 7.26
CA LYS A 102 12.17 -6.23 6.47
C LYS A 102 11.31 -4.97 6.48
N PHE A 103 11.11 -4.36 7.66
CA PHE A 103 10.39 -3.10 7.80
C PHE A 103 11.03 -1.97 6.99
N LEU A 104 12.35 -1.81 7.06
CA LEU A 104 13.07 -0.75 6.35
C LEU A 104 12.97 -0.88 4.83
N VAL A 105 13.08 -2.11 4.29
CA VAL A 105 12.89 -2.38 2.86
C VAL A 105 11.47 -2.02 2.43
N LEU A 106 10.46 -2.41 3.21
CA LEU A 106 9.05 -2.07 2.94
C LEU A 106 8.79 -0.57 3.00
N PHE A 107 9.43 0.12 3.95
CA PHE A 107 9.33 1.57 4.09
C PHE A 107 9.90 2.29 2.87
N ILE A 108 11.08 1.89 2.39
CA ILE A 108 11.70 2.46 1.18
C ILE A 108 10.82 2.21 -0.05
N ILE A 109 10.30 0.99 -0.20
CA ILE A 109 9.38 0.65 -1.30
C ILE A 109 8.14 1.56 -1.27
N THR A 110 7.58 1.77 -0.09
CA THR A 110 6.42 2.66 0.12
C THR A 110 6.75 4.09 -0.32
N LEU A 111 7.90 4.63 0.11
CA LEU A 111 8.34 5.97 -0.28
C LEU A 111 8.52 6.11 -1.79
N ILE A 112 9.06 5.10 -2.47
CA ILE A 112 9.22 5.13 -3.93
C ILE A 112 7.87 5.15 -4.64
N VAL A 113 6.94 4.30 -4.21
CA VAL A 113 5.59 4.19 -4.80
C VAL A 113 4.79 5.49 -4.59
N VAL A 114 4.82 6.04 -3.38
CA VAL A 114 4.10 7.28 -3.03
C VAL A 114 4.70 8.49 -3.73
N ASN A 115 6.04 8.65 -3.75
CA ASN A 115 6.70 9.85 -4.25
C ASN A 115 6.81 9.91 -5.79
N LYS A 116 6.73 8.78 -6.50
CA LYS A 116 6.70 8.76 -7.98
C LYS A 116 5.30 8.84 -8.58
N TYR A 117 4.30 9.11 -7.75
CA TYR A 117 2.96 9.34 -8.23
C TYR A 117 2.86 10.69 -8.95
N LYS A 118 2.34 10.68 -10.17
CA LYS A 118 1.88 11.90 -10.83
C LYS A 118 0.48 12.14 -10.33
N ILE A 119 0.31 13.04 -9.36
CA ILE A 119 -0.99 13.70 -9.20
C ILE A 119 -1.18 14.45 -10.52
N LYS A 120 -1.87 13.83 -11.48
CA LYS A 120 -2.50 14.62 -12.53
C LYS A 120 -3.49 15.47 -11.75
N LYS A 121 -3.12 16.72 -11.44
CA LYS A 121 -4.09 17.76 -11.11
C LYS A 121 -5.18 17.59 -12.16
N ASN A 122 -6.34 17.13 -11.73
CA ASN A 122 -7.44 16.96 -12.67
C ASN A 122 -7.62 18.35 -13.29
N LYS A 123 -7.72 18.45 -14.62
CA LYS A 123 -8.07 19.74 -15.24
C LYS A 123 -9.37 20.33 -14.64
N ALA A 124 -10.23 19.47 -14.08
CA ALA A 124 -11.41 19.85 -13.32
C ALA A 124 -11.12 20.53 -11.95
N GLU A 125 -9.98 20.29 -11.30
CA GLU A 125 -9.59 21.04 -10.09
C GLU A 125 -9.14 22.46 -10.43
N TYR A 126 -8.50 22.65 -11.60
CA TYR A 126 -8.23 23.98 -12.15
C TYR A 126 -9.51 24.72 -12.54
N GLU A 127 -10.56 24.01 -12.95
CA GLU A 127 -11.86 24.65 -13.21
C GLU A 127 -12.52 25.13 -11.92
N ILE A 128 -12.41 24.40 -10.80
CA ILE A 128 -12.97 24.84 -9.51
C ILE A 128 -12.17 26.02 -8.92
N GLU A 129 -10.84 26.05 -9.07
CA GLU A 129 -10.01 27.21 -8.66
C GLU A 129 -10.25 28.47 -9.52
N ASN A 130 -10.79 28.33 -10.75
CA ASN A 130 -11.07 29.45 -11.65
C ASN A 130 -12.55 29.91 -11.63
N ILE A 131 -13.44 29.27 -10.86
CA ILE A 131 -14.80 29.79 -10.65
C ILE A 131 -14.69 30.98 -9.68
N GLY A 132 -14.63 32.19 -10.25
CA GLY A 132 -14.58 33.47 -9.53
C GLY A 132 -13.36 34.36 -9.81
N GLN A 133 -12.41 33.94 -10.66
CA GLN A 133 -11.22 34.75 -10.99
C GLN A 133 -11.34 35.60 -12.27
N ASN A 134 -12.51 35.59 -12.93
CA ASN A 134 -12.78 36.40 -14.14
C ASN A 134 -13.81 37.51 -13.90
N GLU A 135 -13.94 38.01 -12.67
CA GLU A 135 -14.65 39.26 -12.38
C GLU A 135 -13.64 40.35 -12.04
N GLU A 136 -12.99 40.89 -13.08
CA GLU A 136 -12.64 42.31 -13.30
C GLU A 136 -12.03 42.51 -14.71
#